data_AF-A0A8D9M4U2-F1
#
_entry.id   AF-A0A8D9M4U2-F1
#
_cell.length_a   1.000
_cell.length_b   1.000
_cell.length_c   1.000
_cell.angle_alpha   90.00
_cell.angle_beta   90.00
_cell.angle_gamma   90.00
#
_symmetry.space_group_name_H-M   'P 1'
#
loop_
_entity.id
_entity.type
_entity.pdbx_description
1 polymer ?
#
loop_
_entity_poly.entity_id
_entity_poly.type
_entity_poly.pdbx_seq_one_letter_code
_entity_poly.pdbx_strand_id
1 'polypeptide(L)'
;MENMLQHSNCQSFGTDCKELIAMVKDPQAWPSFATELERIETLQICFPDFKITHVPRARNQTADFLGKTARSFHRELCFIGCSIAVWLPRPLQV
;
A
#
# COMPACT_ATOMS: atom_id res chain seq x y z
N MET A 1 -10.85 -16.18 2.92
CA MET A 1 -10.65 -14.79 2.47
C MET A 1 -9.34 -14.78 1.73
N GLU A 2 -9.37 -14.58 0.41
CA GLU A 2 -8.15 -14.43 -0.40
C GLU A 2 -7.45 -13.14 0.06
N ASN A 3 -6.17 -13.23 0.42
CA ASN A 3 -5.32 -12.07 0.73
C ASN A 3 -4.15 -12.09 -0.25
N MET A 4 -3.63 -10.92 -0.65
CA MET A 4 -2.38 -10.79 -1.41
C MET A 4 -1.23 -11.66 -0.90
N LEU A 5 -1.14 -11.89 0.41
CA LEU A 5 -0.16 -12.81 1.02
C LEU A 5 -0.26 -14.26 0.50
N GLN A 6 -1.43 -14.69 0.02
CA GLN A 6 -1.64 -16.03 -0.57
C GLN A 6 -1.29 -16.06 -2.07
N HIS A 7 -1.10 -14.90 -2.70
CA HIS A 7 -0.88 -14.76 -4.15
C HIS A 7 0.43 -14.07 -4.51
N SER A 8 1.23 -13.64 -3.55
CA SER A 8 2.52 -13.05 -3.84
C SER A 8 3.45 -13.21 -2.65
N ASN A 9 4.66 -13.69 -2.93
CA ASN A 9 5.78 -13.58 -2.01
C ASN A 9 6.47 -12.21 -2.09
N CYS A 10 5.87 -11.22 -2.79
CA CYS A 10 6.44 -9.89 -2.89
C CYS A 10 6.44 -9.21 -1.53
N GLN A 11 7.62 -8.83 -1.07
CA GLN A 11 7.84 -8.12 0.19
C GLN A 11 8.35 -6.69 -0.07
N SER A 12 8.42 -6.28 -1.33
CA SER A 12 8.90 -4.97 -1.77
C SER A 12 7.77 -4.10 -2.31
N PHE A 13 7.55 -2.98 -1.63
CA PHE A 13 6.50 -2.02 -1.89
C PHE A 13 7.10 -0.71 -2.44
N GLY A 14 6.38 -0.09 -3.37
CA GLY A 14 6.76 1.19 -3.98
C GLY A 14 5.72 2.27 -3.67
N THR A 15 6.20 3.46 -3.31
CA THR A 15 5.35 4.66 -3.14
C THR A 15 6.04 5.88 -3.73
N ASP A 16 5.27 6.81 -4.32
CA ASP A 16 5.78 8.12 -4.74
C ASP A 16 5.72 9.17 -3.61
N CYS A 17 5.19 8.79 -2.44
CA CYS A 17 5.13 9.64 -1.26
C CYS A 17 6.39 9.48 -0.39
N LYS A 18 7.30 10.44 -0.44
CA LYS A 18 8.51 10.46 0.41
C LYS A 18 8.18 10.61 1.90
N GLU A 19 7.14 11.36 2.22
CA GLU A 19 6.70 11.56 3.61
C GLU A 19 6.21 10.24 4.21
N LEU A 20 5.48 9.41 3.45
CA LEU A 20 5.06 8.09 3.93
C LEU A 20 6.26 7.21 4.34
N ILE A 21 7.36 7.27 3.58
CA ILE A 21 8.58 6.53 3.94
C ILE A 21 9.17 7.08 5.23
N ALA A 22 9.19 8.41 5.41
CA ALA A 22 9.67 9.03 6.64
C ALA A 22 8.76 8.68 7.85
N MET A 23 7.44 8.70 7.66
CA MET A 23 6.46 8.33 8.68
C MET A 23 6.61 6.88 9.12
N VAL A 24 6.83 5.96 8.18
CA VAL A 24 7.06 4.55 8.50
C VAL A 24 8.39 4.36 9.25
N LYS A 25 9.41 5.18 8.96
CA LYS A 25 10.72 5.08 9.61
C LYS A 25 10.75 5.64 11.03
N ASP A 26 10.00 6.71 11.28
CA ASP A 26 9.91 7.38 12.57
C ASP A 26 8.46 7.79 12.85
N PRO A 27 7.59 6.83 13.21
CA PRO A 27 6.17 7.10 13.38
C PRO A 27 5.87 8.06 14.55
N GLN A 28 6.77 8.14 15.54
CA GLN A 28 6.61 9.02 16.70
C GLN A 28 6.72 10.50 16.34
N ALA A 29 7.43 10.84 15.25
CA ALA A 29 7.49 12.20 14.71
C ALA A 29 6.17 12.66 14.06
N TRP A 30 5.20 11.76 13.84
CA TRP A 30 3.96 12.04 13.11
C TRP A 30 2.71 11.65 13.91
N PRO A 31 2.49 12.24 15.11
CA PRO A 31 1.42 11.84 16.02
C PRO A 31 0.01 11.98 15.42
N SER A 32 -0.19 12.89 14.47
CA SER A 32 -1.48 13.06 13.76
C SER A 32 -1.90 11.84 12.92
N PHE A 33 -0.96 10.93 12.63
CA PHE A 33 -1.19 9.71 11.84
C PHE A 33 -1.03 8.42 12.68
N ALA A 34 -1.06 8.53 14.01
CA ALA A 34 -0.75 7.41 14.90
C ALA A 34 -1.60 6.15 14.61
N THR A 35 -2.91 6.32 14.36
CA THR A 35 -3.81 5.20 14.06
C THR A 35 -3.51 4.54 12.72
N GLU A 36 -3.18 5.32 11.69
CA GLU A 36 -2.80 4.80 10.38
C GLU A 36 -1.45 4.08 10.45
N LEU A 37 -0.49 4.62 11.21
CA LEU A 37 0.84 4.06 11.35
C LEU A 37 0.85 2.78 12.17
N GLU A 38 0.05 2.67 13.23
CA GLU A 38 -0.15 1.43 13.99
C GLU A 38 -0.72 0.30 13.10
N ARG A 39 -1.67 0.64 12.20
CA ARG A 39 -2.20 -0.33 11.22
C ARG A 39 -1.12 -0.76 10.23
N ILE A 40 -0.31 0.17 9.73
CA ILE A 40 0.80 -0.15 8.84
C ILE A 40 1.80 -1.06 9.55
N GLU A 41 2.18 -0.77 10.78
CA GLU A 41 3.08 -1.59 11.59
C GLU A 41 2.53 -3.00 11.79
N THR A 42 1.24 -3.12 12.13
CA THR A 42 0.56 -4.42 12.25
C THR A 42 0.62 -5.22 10.95
N LEU A 43 0.42 -4.57 9.81
CA LEU A 43 0.51 -5.21 8.50
C LEU A 43 1.95 -5.62 8.15
N GLN A 44 2.96 -4.84 8.57
CA GLN A 44 4.36 -5.16 8.34
C GLN A 44 4.78 -6.47 9.02
N ILE A 45 4.22 -6.79 10.20
CA ILE A 45 4.50 -8.05 10.93
C ILE A 45 4.15 -9.28 10.07
N CYS A 46 3.23 -9.16 9.11
CA CYS A 46 2.89 -10.24 8.20
C CYS A 46 3.97 -10.51 7.12
N PHE A 47 5.01 -9.68 7.00
CA PHE A 47 6.06 -9.76 5.98
C PHE A 47 7.46 -9.89 6.62
N PRO A 48 8.14 -11.05 6.51
CA PRO A 48 9.45 -11.27 7.11
C PRO A 48 10.59 -10.32 6.64
N ASP A 49 10.53 -9.83 5.41
CA ASP A 49 11.53 -8.96 4.76
C ASP A 49 10.84 -7.74 4.09
N PHE A 50 10.00 -7.04 4.86
CA PHE A 50 9.30 -5.84 4.40
C PHE A 50 10.26 -4.75 3.91
N LYS A 51 10.08 -4.29 2.67
CA LYS A 51 10.82 -3.18 2.07
C LYS A 51 9.85 -2.19 1.47
N ILE A 52 9.98 -0.91 1.81
CA ILE A 52 9.28 0.18 1.15
C ILE A 52 10.28 1.15 0.53
N THR A 53 10.09 1.49 -0.74
CA THR A 53 11.02 2.36 -1.49
C THR A 53 10.29 3.48 -2.21
N HIS A 54 11.01 4.58 -2.42
CA HIS A 54 10.50 5.70 -3.20
C HIS A 54 10.56 5.36 -4.70
N VAL A 55 9.43 5.49 -5.38
CA VAL A 55 9.31 5.35 -6.84
C VAL A 55 8.82 6.68 -7.40
N PRO A 56 9.47 7.28 -8.41
CA PRO A 56 8.98 8.52 -9.02
C PRO A 56 7.53 8.35 -9.51
N ARG A 57 6.70 9.39 -9.35
CA ARG A 57 5.28 9.35 -9.78
C ARG A 57 5.08 8.90 -11.24
N ALA A 58 6.00 9.28 -12.13
CA ALA A 58 6.00 8.85 -13.53
C ALA A 58 6.13 7.32 -13.71
N ARG A 59 6.64 6.61 -12.70
CA ARG A 59 6.75 5.14 -12.62
C ARG A 59 5.69 4.51 -11.69
N ASN A 60 4.81 5.31 -11.11
CA ASN A 60 3.71 4.88 -10.23
C ASN A 60 2.32 5.21 -10.85
N GLN A 61 2.22 5.15 -12.18
CA GLN A 61 1.06 5.68 -12.94
C GLN A 61 -0.26 4.99 -12.58
N THR A 62 -0.25 3.67 -12.39
CA THR A 62 -1.46 2.92 -12.04
C THR A 62 -2.01 3.33 -10.68
N ALA A 63 -1.16 3.36 -9.64
CA ALA A 63 -1.59 3.79 -8.31
C ALA A 63 -2.03 5.26 -8.30
N ASP A 64 -1.31 6.13 -9.02
CA ASP A 64 -1.68 7.54 -9.16
C ASP A 64 -3.05 7.72 -9.84
N PHE A 65 -3.29 6.98 -10.92
CA PHE A 65 -4.57 6.99 -11.63
C PHE A 65 -5.71 6.50 -10.73
N LEU A 66 -5.50 5.41 -9.98
CA LEU A 66 -6.49 4.89 -9.04
C LEU A 66 -6.79 5.90 -7.94
N GLY A 67 -5.77 6.53 -7.35
CA GLY A 67 -5.94 7.57 -6.33
C GLY A 67 -6.65 8.83 -6.87
N LYS A 68 -6.35 9.24 -8.10
CA LYS A 68 -7.05 10.35 -8.78
C LYS A 68 -8.52 10.01 -9.05
N THR A 69 -8.78 8.81 -9.56
CA THR A 69 -10.13 8.32 -9.80
C THR A 69 -10.92 8.26 -8.50
N ALA A 70 -10.33 7.70 -7.43
CA ALA A 70 -10.94 7.66 -6.09
C ALA A 70 -11.34 9.05 -5.58
N ARG A 71 -10.48 10.07 -5.74
CA ARG A 71 -10.78 11.46 -5.36
C ARG A 71 -11.83 12.14 -6.24
N SER A 72 -12.05 11.66 -7.46
CA SER A 72 -13.07 12.22 -8.36
C SER A 72 -14.49 11.83 -7.98
N PHE A 73 -14.67 10.81 -7.13
CA PHE A 73 -15.99 10.44 -6.63
C PHE A 73 -16.51 11.51 -5.66
N HIS A 74 -17.78 11.87 -5.79
CA HIS A 74 -18.47 12.82 -4.90
C HIS A 74 -18.85 12.23 -3.53
N ARG A 75 -18.25 11.09 -3.15
CA ARG A 75 -18.56 10.36 -1.92
C ARG A 75 -17.29 9.80 -1.32
N GLU A 76 -17.28 9.70 0.00
CA GLU A 76 -16.20 9.02 0.71
C GLU A 76 -16.20 7.53 0.40
N LEU A 77 -15.05 7.01 -0.02
CA LEU A 77 -14.82 5.60 -0.19
C LEU A 77 -14.23 5.05 1.11
N CYS A 78 -15.08 4.56 2.01
CA CYS A 78 -14.66 4.04 3.32
C CYS A 78 -14.38 2.53 3.32
N PHE A 79 -14.58 1.85 2.19
CA PHE A 79 -14.41 0.40 2.09
C PHE A 79 -13.04 0.05 1.48
N ILE A 80 -12.25 -0.69 2.25
CA ILE A 80 -11.03 -1.35 1.76
C ILE A 80 -11.41 -2.80 1.46
N GLY A 81 -11.49 -3.14 0.17
CA GLY A 81 -11.71 -4.51 -0.26
C GLY A 81 -10.46 -5.37 -0.04
N CYS A 82 -10.64 -6.57 0.51
CA CYS A 82 -9.55 -7.55 0.62
C CYS A 82 -9.36 -8.39 -0.65
N SER A 83 -10.17 -8.17 -1.69
CA SER A 83 -10.11 -8.92 -2.94
C SER A 83 -8.95 -8.44 -3.82
N ILE A 84 -8.25 -9.39 -4.44
CA ILE A 84 -7.25 -9.08 -5.45
C ILE A 84 -7.97 -8.63 -6.72
N ALA A 85 -7.64 -7.45 -7.21
CA ALA A 85 -8.27 -6.95 -8.42
C ALA A 85 -7.88 -7.81 -9.64
N VAL A 86 -8.84 -8.11 -10.51
CA VAL A 86 -8.64 -9.00 -11.67
C VAL A 86 -7.55 -8.52 -12.64
N TRP A 87 -7.24 -7.22 -12.63
CA TRP A 87 -6.18 -6.63 -13.45
C TRP A 87 -4.76 -6.80 -12.87
N LEU A 88 -4.63 -7.27 -11.62
CA LEU A 88 -3.33 -7.64 -11.07
C LEU A 88 -2.88 -9.00 -11.64
N PRO A 89 -1.66 -9.10 -12.20
CA PRO A 89 -1.17 -10.35 -12.73
C PRO A 89 -1.11 -11.39 -11.61
N ARG A 90 -1.71 -12.56 -11.82
CA ARG A 90 -1.52 -13.69 -10.91
C ARG A 90 -0.06 -14.14 -10.97
N PRO A 91 0.55 -14.53 -9.84
CA PRO A 91 1.84 -15.20 -9.89
C PRO A 91 1.72 -16.42 -10.80
N LEU A 92 2.77 -16.72 -11.57
CA LEU A 92 2.86 -17.98 -12.28
C LEU A 92 2.79 -19.09 -11.22
N GLN A 93 1.75 -19.93 -11.29
CA GLN A 93 1.70 -21.15 -10.50
C GLN A 93 2.80 -22.06 -11.04
N VAL A 94 3.80 -22.35 -10.21
CA VAL A 94 4.83 -23.38 -10.47
C VAL A 94 4.27 -24.72 -10.06
#